data_AF-A0A1Q8YHX8-F1
#
_entry.id   AF-A0A1Q8YHX8-F1
#
_cell.length_a   1.000
_cell.length_b   1.000
_cell.length_c   1.000
_cell.angle_alpha   90.00
_cell.angle_beta   90.00
_cell.angle_gamma   90.00
#
_symmetry.space_group_name_H-M   'P 1'
#
loop_
_entity.id
_entity.type
_entity.pdbx_description
1 polymer ?
#
loop_
_entity_poly.entity_id
_entity_poly.type
_entity_poly.pdbx_seq_one_letter_code
_entity_poly.pdbx_strand_id
1 'polypeptide(L)' 'MPQDQNTLSTLMDAAAIRERSLVVDDQPVNIQVMHQIFADQHQVVMATGGQQARDFCHRSPPERVLLDIV' A
#
# COMPACT_ATOMS: atom_id res chain seq x y z
N MET A 1 -11.68 -37.22 -17.06
CA MET A 1 -12.17 -35.86 -16.82
C MET A 1 -11.15 -35.15 -15.93
N PRO A 2 -10.35 -34.22 -16.47
CA PRO A 2 -9.33 -33.53 -15.68
C PRO A 2 -9.80 -32.12 -15.25
N GLN A 3 -9.17 -31.59 -14.19
CA GLN A 3 -8.97 -30.17 -13.88
C GLN A 3 -9.92 -29.45 -12.89
N ASP A 4 -9.97 -29.91 -11.63
CA ASP A 4 -10.38 -29.09 -10.47
C ASP A 4 -9.19 -28.38 -9.77
N GLN A 5 -8.01 -28.35 -10.39
CA GLN A 5 -6.79 -27.77 -9.77
C GLN A 5 -6.56 -26.29 -10.14
N ASN A 6 -7.27 -25.75 -11.14
CA ASN A 6 -6.97 -24.42 -11.70
C ASN A 6 -7.63 -23.25 -10.93
N THR A 7 -8.72 -23.51 -10.20
CA THR A 7 -9.48 -22.48 -9.47
C THR A 7 -8.76 -21.98 -8.22
N LEU A 8 -8.01 -22.86 -7.55
CA LEU A 8 -7.20 -22.48 -6.38
C LEU A 8 -6.04 -21.54 -6.77
N SER A 9 -5.40 -21.77 -7.91
CA SER A 9 -4.33 -20.89 -8.41
C SER A 9 -4.88 -19.53 -8.86
N THR A 10 -6.05 -19.48 -9.50
CA THR A 10 -6.69 -18.22 -9.91
C THR A 10 -7.17 -17.37 -8.71
N LEU A 11 -7.59 -18.00 -7.60
CA LEU A 11 -7.86 -17.29 -6.33
C LEU A 11 -6.59 -16.77 -5.67
N MET A 12 -5.45 -17.47 -5.82
CA MET A 12 -4.16 -17.03 -5.30
C MET A 12 -3.58 -15.84 -6.09
N ASP A 13 -3.92 -15.69 -7.38
CA ASP A 13 -3.50 -14.54 -8.21
C ASP A 13 -4.42 -13.30 -8.05
N ALA A 14 -5.71 -13.48 -7.76
CA ALA A 14 -6.59 -12.37 -7.33
C ALA A 14 -6.17 -11.81 -5.95
N ALA A 15 -5.45 -12.59 -5.15
CA ALA A 15 -4.96 -12.22 -3.83
C ALA A 15 -3.61 -11.47 -3.82
N ALA A 16 -2.98 -11.27 -4.98
CA ALA A 16 -1.73 -10.49 -5.11
C ALA A 16 -1.96 -9.04 -5.54
N ILE A 17 -3.17 -8.49 -5.30
CA ILE A 17 -3.35 -7.04 -5.27
C ILE A 17 -2.52 -6.55 -4.09
N ARG A 18 -1.30 -6.07 -4.34
CA ARG A 18 -0.48 -5.45 -3.30
C ARG A 18 -1.27 -4.30 -2.71
N GLU A 19 -1.82 -4.52 -1.52
CA GLU A 19 -2.63 -3.53 -0.81
C GLU A 19 -1.88 -2.21 -0.75
N ARG A 20 -2.55 -1.13 -1.16
CA ARG A 20 -1.90 0.17 -1.29
C ARG A 20 -2.00 0.90 0.04
N SER A 21 -0.86 1.07 0.69
CA SER A 21 -0.76 1.77 1.98
C SER A 21 -0.18 3.16 1.79
N LEU A 22 -0.86 4.19 2.30
CA LEU A 22 -0.37 5.57 2.29
C LEU A 22 0.32 5.87 3.63
N VAL A 23 1.60 6.21 3.59
CA VAL A 23 2.39 6.68 4.74
C VAL A 23 2.53 8.18 4.66
N VAL A 24 2.23 8.88 5.76
CA VAL A 24 2.29 10.34 5.86
C VAL A 24 3.18 10.74 7.02
N ASP A 25 4.32 11.36 6.71
CA ASP A 25 5.33 11.79 7.69
C ASP A 25 6.05 13.04 7.18
N ASP A 26 6.31 14.03 8.03
CA ASP A 26 6.94 15.30 7.63
C ASP A 26 8.46 15.19 7.45
N GLN A 27 9.07 14.13 7.97
CA GLN A 27 10.49 13.85 7.87
C GLN A 27 10.78 12.83 6.75
N PRO A 28 11.54 13.20 5.71
CA PRO A 28 11.82 12.31 4.58
C PRO A 28 12.61 11.06 4.96
N VAL A 29 13.35 11.09 6.08
CA VAL A 29 14.07 9.92 6.59
C VAL A 29 13.11 8.83 7.07
N ASN A 30 12.03 9.19 7.76
CA ASN A 30 11.04 8.24 8.25
C ASN A 30 10.30 7.59 7.06
N ILE A 31 9.99 8.38 6.04
CA ILE A 31 9.43 7.90 4.78
C ILE A 31 10.33 6.85 4.12
N GLN A 32 11.64 7.11 4.02
CA GLN A 32 12.59 6.18 3.40
C GLN A 32 12.71 4.87 4.17
N VAL A 33 12.74 4.95 5.51
CA VAL A 33 12.78 3.77 6.38
C VAL A 33 11.49 2.95 6.24
N MET A 34 10.33 3.60 6.26
CA MET A 34 9.02 2.96 6.05
C MET A 34 8.97 2.27 4.68
N HIS A 35 9.46 2.92 3.63
CA HIS A 35 9.52 2.32 2.31
C HIS A 35 10.38 1.05 2.32
N GLN A 36 11.57 1.07 2.92
CA GLN A 36 12.43 -0.12 2.98
C GLN A 36 11.79 -1.28 3.76
N ILE A 37 11.04 -0.99 4.81
CA ILE A 37 10.35 -1.99 5.63
C ILE A 37 9.17 -2.63 4.87
N PHE A 38 8.39 -1.82 4.16
CA PHE A 38 7.11 -2.27 3.58
C PHE A 38 7.15 -2.58 2.08
N ALA A 39 8.21 -2.19 1.35
CA ALA A 39 8.31 -2.35 -0.10
C ALA A 39 8.24 -3.81 -0.59
N ASP A 40 8.68 -4.77 0.21
CA ASP A 40 8.64 -6.19 -0.17
C ASP A 40 7.22 -6.76 -0.12
N GLN A 41 6.37 -6.24 0.77
CA GLN A 41 5.08 -6.83 1.11
C GLN A 41 3.91 -6.13 0.40
N HIS A 42 3.97 -4.81 0.24
CA HIS A 42 2.83 -4.00 -0.20
C HIS A 42 3.26 -2.81 -1.06
N GLN A 43 2.30 -2.19 -1.77
CA GLN A 43 2.58 -0.99 -2.54
C GLN A 43 2.50 0.23 -1.61
N VAL A 44 3.65 0.81 -1.28
CA VAL A 44 3.73 1.96 -0.38
C VAL A 44 3.64 3.26 -1.18
N VAL A 45 2.71 4.12 -0.80
CA VAL A 45 2.59 5.48 -1.28
C VAL A 45 3.00 6.41 -0.14
N MET A 46 3.74 7.47 -0.46
CA MET A 46 4.32 8.35 0.53
C MET A 46 3.80 9.77 0.32
N ALA A 47 3.48 10.45 1.42
CA ALA A 47 3.17 11.87 1.42
C ALA A 47 3.94 12.57 2.54
N THR A 48 4.47 13.75 2.28
CA THR A 48 5.25 14.52 3.27
C THR A 48 4.37 15.45 4.13
N GLY A 49 3.06 15.29 4.06
CA GLY A 49 2.12 16.16 4.77
C GLY A 49 0.66 15.93 4.41
N GLY A 50 -0.22 16.47 5.25
CA GLY A 50 -1.67 16.20 5.19
C GLY A 50 -2.36 16.65 3.90
N GLN A 51 -1.94 17.75 3.27
CA GLN A 51 -2.55 18.19 2.00
C GLN A 51 -2.30 17.20 0.86
N GLN A 52 -1.04 16.80 0.67
CA GLN A 52 -0.66 15.82 -0.32
C GLN A 52 -1.33 14.46 -0.05
N ALA A 53 -1.41 14.06 1.22
CA ALA A 53 -2.10 12.84 1.62
C ALA A 53 -3.59 12.87 1.26
N ARG A 54 -4.29 13.98 1.54
CA ARG A 54 -5.71 14.15 1.23
C ARG A 54 -5.98 14.16 -0.28
N ASP A 55 -5.13 14.83 -1.05
CA ASP A 55 -5.21 14.84 -2.51
C ASP A 55 -4.99 13.43 -3.07
N PHE A 56 -4.07 12.68 -2.47
CA PHE A 56 -3.85 11.28 -2.82
C PHE A 56 -5.07 10.43 -2.52
N CYS A 57 -5.65 10.53 -1.32
CA CYS A 57 -6.86 9.82 -0.94
C CYS A 57 -8.05 10.12 -1.88
N HIS A 58 -8.17 11.36 -2.37
CA HIS A 58 -9.22 11.72 -3.33
C HIS A 58 -8.97 11.16 -4.73
N ARG A 59 -7.72 11.14 -5.19
CA ARG A 59 -7.37 10.69 -6.55
C ARG A 59 -7.26 9.17 -6.65
N SER A 60 -6.82 8.52 -5.59
CA SER A 60 -6.54 7.08 -5.52
C SER A 60 -6.63 6.65 -4.06
N PRO A 61 -7.82 6.25 -3.58
CA PRO A 61 -8.01 5.91 -2.19
C PRO A 61 -7.12 4.73 -1.80
N PRO A 62 -6.23 4.89 -0.79
CA PRO A 62 -5.49 3.78 -0.22
C PRO A 62 -6.42 2.92 0.66
N GLU A 63 -6.09 1.65 0.82
CA GLU A 63 -6.82 0.73 1.71
C GLU A 63 -6.52 1.04 3.18
N ARG A 64 -5.29 1.48 3.47
CA ARG A 64 -4.83 1.87 4.82
C ARG A 64 -4.00 3.15 4.76
N VAL A 65 -4.17 4.01 5.76
CA VAL A 65 -3.39 5.24 5.93
C VAL A 65 -2.65 5.15 7.27
N LEU A 66 -1.33 5.32 7.22
CA LEU A 66 -0.48 5.45 8.40
C LEU A 66 -0.07 6.93 8.51
N LEU A 67 -0.66 7.61 9.49
CA LEU A 67 -0.42 9.03 9.76
C LEU A 67 0.37 9.11 11.06
N ASP A 68 1.55 9.73 11.03
CA ASP A 68 2.20 10.15 12.26
C ASP A 68 1.53 11.43 12.79
N ILE A 69 1.24 11.46 14.09
CA ILE A 69 0.58 12.58 14.77
C ILE A 69 1.49 13.01 15.92
N VAL A 70 1.96 14.26 15.88
CA VAL A 70 2.77 14.87 16.95
C VAL A 70 1.92 15.44 18.07
#